data_AF-A0A1Q4GVK9-F1
#
_entry.id   AF-A0A1Q4GVK9-F1
#
_cell.length_a   1.000
_cell.length_b   1.000
_cell.length_c   1.000
_cell.angle_alpha   90.00
_cell.angle_beta   90.00
_cell.angle_gamma   90.00
#
_symmetry.space_group_name_H-M   'P 1'
#
loop_
_entity.id
_entity.type
_entity.pdbx_description
1 polymer ?
#
loop_
_entity_poly.entity_id
_entity_poly.type
_entity_poly.pdbx_seq_one_letter_code
_entity_poly.pdbx_strand_id
1 'polypeptide(L)'
;MPEDVARVSHELPLRANLSALDNIALIPIYHGHFNVAESNRQAMQLLEQLGHAAIAPLRDPDMSAAQRFVTKLARALILRRPRLVIDHPGAMLYDVPYPAFLRQLAHKADMAGIWEIFDFNWNQPLYSE
;
A
#
# COMPACT_ATOMS: atom_id res chain seq x y z
N MET A 1 17.44 0.37 -6.29
CA MET A 1 16.28 -0.22 -6.99
C MET A 1 16.07 0.59 -8.26
N PRO A 2 15.70 -0.01 -9.41
CA PRO A 2 15.31 0.80 -10.55
C PRO A 2 14.25 1.80 -10.08
N GLU A 3 14.37 3.07 -10.47
CA GLU A 3 13.47 4.15 -10.04
C GLU A 3 12.04 3.99 -10.59
N ASP A 4 11.69 2.82 -11.13
CA ASP A 4 10.45 2.53 -11.83
C ASP A 4 9.57 1.49 -11.12
N VAL A 5 10.06 0.86 -10.05
CA VAL A 5 9.32 -0.22 -9.35
C VAL A 5 9.07 0.15 -7.89
N ALA A 6 7.81 0.09 -7.48
CA ALA A 6 7.37 0.14 -6.09
C ALA A 6 7.15 -1.28 -5.55
N ARG A 7 7.33 -1.50 -4.24
CA ARG A 7 7.18 -2.83 -3.60
C ARG A 7 6.34 -2.74 -2.32
N VAL A 8 5.45 -3.72 -2.15
CA VAL A 8 4.74 -4.02 -0.90
C VAL A 8 5.17 -5.42 -0.46
N SER A 9 5.80 -5.51 0.70
CA SER A 9 6.31 -6.77 1.24
C SER A 9 6.23 -6.78 2.76
N HIS A 10 6.24 -7.97 3.35
CA HIS A 10 6.39 -8.14 4.79
C HIS A 10 7.71 -7.53 5.30
N GLU A 11 8.79 -7.65 4.50
CA GLU A 11 10.14 -7.12 4.79
C GLU A 11 10.25 -5.60 4.78
N LEU A 12 9.21 -4.89 4.31
CA LEU A 12 9.13 -3.44 4.28
C LEU A 12 8.11 -2.96 5.33
N PRO A 13 8.48 -2.94 6.63
CA PRO A 13 7.54 -2.61 7.70
C PRO A 13 7.13 -1.13 7.67
N LEU A 14 6.05 -0.81 8.38
CA LEU A 14 5.71 0.57 8.72
C LEU A 14 6.59 1.03 9.87
N ARG A 15 6.80 2.33 10.00
CA ARG A 15 7.40 2.91 11.21
C ARG A 15 6.33 2.93 12.29
N ALA A 16 6.52 2.15 13.34
CA ALA A 16 5.52 1.94 14.40
C ALA A 16 5.17 3.22 15.19
N ASN A 17 6.09 4.19 15.23
CA ASN A 17 5.89 5.48 15.89
C ASN A 17 5.13 6.51 15.04
N LEU A 18 4.85 6.20 13.77
CA LEU A 18 4.16 7.07 12.82
C LEU A 18 2.72 6.60 12.59
N SER A 19 1.83 7.55 12.31
CA SER A 19 0.48 7.22 11.83
C SER A 19 0.52 6.61 10.43
N ALA A 20 -0.62 6.10 9.92
CA ALA A 20 -0.74 5.69 8.53
C ALA A 20 -0.40 6.85 7.58
N LEU A 21 -0.97 8.03 7.85
CA LEU A 21 -0.76 9.22 7.04
C LEU A 21 0.72 9.61 6.98
N ASP A 22 1.38 9.66 8.14
CA ASP A 22 2.80 10.03 8.24
C ASP A 22 3.71 9.00 7.56
N ASN A 23 3.38 7.70 7.66
CA ASN A 23 4.12 6.64 6.96
C ASN A 23 4.11 6.82 5.45
N ILE A 24 3.00 7.31 4.89
CA ILE A 24 2.81 7.55 3.46
C ILE A 24 3.49 8.87 3.06
N ALA A 25 3.20 9.95 3.77
CA ALA A 25 3.71 11.29 3.49
C ALA A 25 5.24 11.42 3.63
N LEU A 26 5.87 10.57 4.46
CA LEU A 26 7.32 10.58 4.62
C LEU A 26 8.07 10.32 3.30
N ILE A 27 7.49 9.56 2.38
CA ILE A 27 8.12 9.21 1.10
C ILE A 27 8.35 10.45 0.22
N PRO A 28 7.32 11.24 -0.16
CA PRO A 28 7.51 12.45 -0.95
C PRO A 28 8.33 13.53 -0.21
N ILE A 29 8.25 13.61 1.12
CA ILE A 29 9.07 14.53 1.94
C ILE A 29 10.56 14.20 1.75
N TYR A 30 10.93 12.92 1.89
CA TYR A 30 12.33 12.50 1.82
C TYR A 30 12.92 12.62 0.40
N HIS A 31 12.09 12.37 -0.62
CA HIS A 31 12.52 12.56 -2.01
C HIS A 31 12.69 14.04 -2.40
N GLY A 32 12.29 14.99 -1.56
CA GLY A 32 12.52 16.42 -1.78
C GLY A 32 11.58 17.07 -2.81
N HIS A 33 10.52 16.38 -3.23
CA HIS A 33 9.57 16.89 -4.24
C HIS A 33 8.46 17.75 -3.63
N PHE A 34 8.15 17.59 -2.34
CA PHE A 34 6.97 18.22 -1.71
C PHE A 34 7.25 18.70 -0.28
N ASN A 35 6.57 19.78 0.12
CA ASN A 35 6.54 20.21 1.52
C ASN A 35 5.61 19.30 2.36
N VAL A 36 5.65 19.44 3.69
CA VAL A 36 4.90 18.56 4.60
C VAL A 36 3.40 18.63 4.37
N ALA A 37 2.84 19.83 4.17
CA ALA A 37 1.39 20.01 3.99
C ALA A 37 0.90 19.36 2.69
N GLU A 38 1.65 19.51 1.60
CA GLU A 38 1.36 18.89 0.31
C GLU A 38 1.46 17.37 0.39
N SER A 39 2.52 16.86 1.03
CA SER A 39 2.74 15.43 1.23
C SER A 39 1.61 14.78 2.03
N ASN A 40 1.15 15.43 3.10
CA ASN A 40 0.01 14.97 3.89
C ASN A 40 -1.29 15.00 3.07
N ARG A 41 -1.50 16.03 2.25
CA ARG A 41 -2.68 16.11 1.38
C ARG A 41 -2.72 14.96 0.38
N GLN A 42 -1.61 14.69 -0.30
CA GLN A 42 -1.51 13.60 -1.28
C GLN A 42 -1.68 12.22 -0.61
N ALA A 43 -1.09 12.03 0.58
CA ALA A 43 -1.26 10.82 1.35
C ALA A 43 -2.73 10.59 1.75
N MET A 44 -3.42 11.64 2.19
CA MET A 44 -4.84 11.58 2.55
C MET A 44 -5.72 11.27 1.35
N GLN A 45 -5.52 11.98 0.23
CA GLN A 45 -6.25 11.74 -1.02
C GLN A 45 -6.09 10.30 -1.51
N LEU A 46 -4.88 9.72 -1.37
CA LEU A 46 -4.64 8.35 -1.74
C LEU A 46 -5.38 7.35 -0.82
N LEU A 47 -5.42 7.62 0.48
CA LEU A 47 -6.22 6.80 1.42
C LEU A 47 -7.72 6.92 1.14
N GLU A 48 -8.21 8.12 0.80
CA GLU A 48 -9.59 8.34 0.37
C GLU A 48 -9.92 7.57 -0.90
N GLN A 49 -9.05 7.64 -1.90
CA GLN A 49 -9.19 6.93 -3.16
C GLN A 49 -9.26 5.41 -2.95
N LEU A 50 -8.43 4.86 -2.07
CA LEU A 50 -8.47 3.45 -1.70
C LEU A 50 -9.70 3.10 -0.83
N GLY A 51 -10.44 4.09 -0.32
CA GLY A 51 -11.61 3.91 0.54
C GLY A 51 -11.27 3.61 2.01
N HIS A 52 -10.09 4.05 2.47
CA HIS A 52 -9.54 3.78 3.80
C HIS A 52 -9.14 5.06 4.56
N ALA A 53 -9.75 6.21 4.25
CA ALA A 53 -9.47 7.49 4.92
C ALA A 53 -9.47 7.41 6.46
N ALA A 54 -10.36 6.60 7.03
CA ALA A 54 -10.50 6.44 8.49
C ALA A 54 -9.24 5.86 9.18
N ILE A 55 -8.31 5.23 8.45
CA ILE A 55 -7.08 4.68 9.05
C ILE A 55 -5.97 5.72 9.19
N ALA A 56 -6.12 6.91 8.59
CA ALA A 56 -5.11 7.97 8.59
C ALA A 56 -4.46 8.23 9.97
N PRO A 57 -5.21 8.33 11.10
CA PRO A 57 -4.62 8.61 12.40
C PRO A 57 -4.05 7.36 13.11
N LEU A 58 -4.32 6.15 12.64
CA LEU A 58 -3.94 4.91 13.34
C LEU A 58 -2.43 4.70 13.27
N ARG A 59 -1.86 4.14 14.35
CA ARG A 59 -0.49 3.63 14.38
C ARG A 59 -0.47 2.13 14.09
N ASP A 60 0.70 1.61 13.73
CA ASP A 60 0.86 0.20 13.34
C ASP A 60 0.25 -0.83 14.33
N PRO A 61 0.35 -0.66 15.66
CA PRO A 61 -0.29 -1.58 16.62
C PRO A 61 -1.82 -1.55 16.60
N ASP A 62 -2.42 -0.44 16.17
CA ASP A 62 -3.87 -0.21 16.18
C ASP A 62 -4.53 -0.66 14.87
N MET A 63 -3.75 -1.15 13.90
CA MET A 63 -4.23 -1.57 12.59
C MET A 63 -4.50 -3.08 12.51
N SER A 64 -5.60 -3.44 11.84
CA SER A 64 -5.80 -4.79 11.31
C SER A 64 -4.75 -5.13 10.25
N ALA A 65 -4.66 -6.41 9.84
CA ALA A 65 -3.71 -6.81 8.81
C ALA A 65 -4.02 -6.14 7.46
N ALA A 66 -5.30 -6.13 7.06
CA ALA A 66 -5.76 -5.39 5.89
C ALA A 66 -5.46 -3.89 5.95
N GLN A 67 -5.68 -3.24 7.09
CA GLN A 67 -5.39 -1.80 7.26
C GLN A 67 -3.88 -1.49 7.16
N ARG A 68 -3.06 -2.33 7.77
CA ARG A 68 -1.59 -2.26 7.67
C ARG A 68 -1.12 -2.45 6.23
N PHE A 69 -1.70 -3.42 5.51
CA PHE A 69 -1.44 -3.65 4.10
C PHE A 69 -1.80 -2.42 3.25
N VAL A 70 -2.99 -1.85 3.43
CA VAL A 70 -3.43 -0.65 2.70
C VAL A 70 -2.47 0.52 2.93
N THR A 71 -1.99 0.71 4.16
CA THR A 71 -1.00 1.75 4.46
C THR A 71 0.32 1.50 3.71
N LYS A 72 0.82 0.25 3.69
CA LYS A 72 2.02 -0.12 2.92
C LYS A 72 1.81 0.10 1.42
N LEU A 73 0.64 -0.25 0.91
CA LEU A 73 0.25 -0.06 -0.49
C LEU A 73 0.22 1.43 -0.86
N ALA A 74 -0.46 2.26 -0.07
CA ALA A 74 -0.50 3.71 -0.30
C ALA A 74 0.91 4.32 -0.29
N ARG A 75 1.77 3.89 0.64
CA ARG A 75 3.18 4.30 0.70
C ARG A 75 3.97 3.91 -0.55
N ALA A 76 3.68 2.74 -1.15
CA ALA A 76 4.30 2.30 -2.40
C ALA A 76 3.76 3.07 -3.62
N LEU A 77 2.46 3.40 -3.63
CA LEU A 77 1.78 4.07 -4.73
C LEU A 77 2.01 5.59 -4.80
N ILE A 78 2.38 6.24 -3.70
CA ILE A 78 2.48 7.71 -3.61
C ILE A 78 3.45 8.33 -4.63
N LEU A 79 4.51 7.60 -5.03
CA LEU A 79 5.46 8.05 -6.06
C LEU A 79 5.01 7.74 -7.50
N ARG A 80 3.81 7.16 -7.69
CA ARG A 80 3.21 6.82 -8.99
C ARG A 80 4.15 6.07 -9.93
N ARG A 81 4.91 5.12 -9.37
CA ARG A 81 5.81 4.26 -10.14
C ARG A 81 5.00 3.41 -11.14
N PRO A 82 5.51 3.18 -12.37
CA PRO A 82 4.78 2.45 -13.40
C PRO A 82 4.55 0.97 -13.07
N ARG A 83 5.34 0.40 -12.14
CA ARG A 83 5.22 -1.00 -11.71
C ARG A 83 5.10 -1.10 -10.21
N LEU A 84 4.19 -1.95 -9.74
CA LEU A 84 4.01 -2.33 -8.35
C LEU A 84 4.20 -3.83 -8.19
N VAL A 85 5.09 -4.23 -7.30
CA VAL A 85 5.28 -5.62 -6.89
C VAL A 85 4.65 -5.84 -5.53
N ILE A 86 3.75 -6.81 -5.42
CA ILE A 86 3.19 -7.28 -4.15
C ILE A 86 3.77 -8.66 -3.87
N ASP A 87 4.49 -8.75 -2.77
CA ASP A 87 5.30 -9.91 -2.42
C ASP A 87 4.69 -10.65 -1.22
N HIS A 88 4.29 -11.91 -1.45
CA HIS A 88 3.59 -12.81 -0.54
C HIS A 88 2.39 -12.17 0.17
N PRO A 89 1.34 -11.74 -0.58
CA PRO A 89 0.19 -11.05 0.01
C PRO A 89 -0.51 -11.87 1.10
N GLY A 90 -0.58 -13.20 0.96
CA GLY A 90 -1.18 -14.07 1.97
C GLY A 90 -0.52 -14.00 3.35
N ALA A 91 0.77 -13.63 3.43
CA ALA A 91 1.46 -13.41 4.70
C ALA A 91 1.09 -12.07 5.37
N MET A 92 0.51 -11.12 4.63
CA MET A 92 0.11 -9.80 5.12
C MET A 92 -1.41 -9.64 5.24
N LEU A 93 -2.18 -10.37 4.45
CA LEU A 93 -3.63 -10.27 4.31
C LEU A 93 -4.32 -11.55 4.79
N TYR A 94 -4.02 -11.97 6.02
CA TYR A 94 -4.59 -13.17 6.63
C TYR A 94 -6.00 -12.95 7.22
N ASP A 95 -6.48 -11.70 7.28
CA ASP A 95 -7.77 -11.32 7.86
C ASP A 95 -8.88 -11.07 6.81
N VAL A 96 -8.58 -11.21 5.52
CA VAL A 96 -9.51 -10.96 4.40
C VAL A 96 -9.31 -11.94 3.24
N PRO A 97 -10.33 -12.17 2.38
CA PRO A 97 -10.16 -12.88 1.12
C PRO A 97 -9.31 -12.03 0.17
N TYR A 98 -8.00 -12.18 0.27
CA TYR A 98 -7.05 -11.23 -0.29
C TYR A 98 -7.09 -11.09 -1.82
N PRO A 99 -7.37 -12.11 -2.66
CA PRO A 99 -7.43 -11.91 -4.10
C PRO A 99 -8.53 -10.91 -4.51
N ALA A 100 -9.73 -11.08 -3.95
CA ALA A 100 -10.85 -10.17 -4.18
C ALA A 100 -10.57 -8.76 -3.62
N PHE A 101 -9.95 -8.69 -2.44
CA PHE A 101 -9.55 -7.42 -1.83
C PHE A 101 -8.52 -6.66 -2.68
N LEU A 102 -7.50 -7.36 -3.20
CA LEU A 102 -6.50 -6.77 -4.09
C LEU A 102 -7.12 -6.26 -5.40
N ARG A 103 -8.05 -7.02 -6.00
CA ARG A 103 -8.79 -6.57 -7.20
C ARG A 103 -9.59 -5.30 -6.92
N GLN A 104 -10.27 -5.21 -5.78
CA GLN A 104 -11.01 -4.01 -5.38
C GLN A 104 -10.08 -2.80 -5.21
N LEU A 105 -8.93 -2.98 -4.56
CA LEU A 105 -7.95 -1.92 -4.38
C LEU A 105 -7.35 -1.46 -5.71
N ALA A 106 -7.01 -2.39 -6.61
CA ALA A 106 -6.50 -2.08 -7.93
C ALA A 106 -7.52 -1.26 -8.76
N HIS A 107 -8.81 -1.63 -8.71
CA HIS A 107 -9.87 -0.89 -9.40
C HIS A 107 -10.01 0.55 -8.86
N LYS A 108 -9.96 0.72 -7.53
CA LYS A 108 -10.06 2.04 -6.88
C LYS A 108 -8.84 2.93 -7.13
N ALA A 109 -7.65 2.34 -7.18
CA ALA A 109 -6.41 3.08 -7.36
C ALA A 109 -6.35 3.80 -8.72
N ASP A 110 -7.18 3.42 -9.70
CA ASP A 110 -7.23 4.01 -11.05
C ASP A 110 -5.83 4.26 -11.65
N MET A 111 -4.88 3.36 -11.31
CA MET A 111 -3.49 3.50 -11.68
C MET A 111 -3.26 2.74 -12.97
N ALA A 112 -2.76 3.43 -14.00
CA ALA A 112 -2.32 2.84 -15.27
C ALA A 112 -1.08 1.92 -15.17
N GLY A 113 -0.64 1.58 -13.95
CA GLY A 113 0.56 0.80 -13.69
C GLY A 113 0.30 -0.71 -13.63
N ILE A 114 1.35 -1.49 -13.87
CA ILE A 114 1.28 -2.95 -13.82
C ILE A 114 1.44 -3.42 -12.36
N TRP A 115 0.49 -4.23 -11.88
CA TRP A 115 0.56 -4.86 -10.56
C TRP A 115 0.99 -6.33 -10.74
N GLU A 116 2.15 -6.67 -10.20
CA GLU A 116 2.72 -8.02 -10.25
C GLU A 116 2.64 -8.62 -8.85
N ILE A 117 1.90 -9.73 -8.72
CA ILE A 117 1.75 -10.44 -7.45
C ILE A 117 2.66 -11.66 -7.48
N PHE A 118 3.60 -11.70 -6.53
CA PHE A 118 4.47 -12.85 -6.30
C PHE A 118 3.99 -13.54 -5.04
N ASP A 119 3.49 -14.76 -5.19
CA ASP A 119 2.94 -15.55 -4.09
C ASP A 119 3.46 -16.98 -4.18
N PHE A 120 3.22 -17.76 -3.13
CA PHE A 120 3.55 -19.17 -3.13
C PHE A 120 2.75 -19.94 -4.18
N ASN A 121 3.38 -20.92 -4.84
CA ASN A 121 2.72 -21.73 -5.88
C ASN A 121 1.44 -22.42 -5.40
N TRP A 122 1.37 -22.82 -4.12
CA TRP A 122 0.17 -23.44 -3.55
C TRP A 122 -1.05 -22.50 -3.47
N ASN A 123 -0.85 -21.18 -3.62
CA ASN A 123 -1.91 -20.17 -3.55
C ASN A 123 -2.53 -19.91 -4.92
N GLN A 124 -1.99 -20.50 -6.00
CA GLN A 124 -2.56 -20.35 -7.35
C GLN A 124 -4.07 -20.60 -7.44
N PRO A 125 -4.67 -21.61 -6.76
CA PRO A 125 -6.10 -21.83 -6.81
C PRO A 125 -6.94 -20.63 -6.37
N LEU A 126 -6.40 -19.74 -5.53
CA LEU A 126 -7.10 -18.56 -5.00
C LEU A 126 -7.27 -17.45 -6.06
N TYR A 127 -6.54 -17.51 -7.16
CA TYR A 127 -6.60 -16.53 -8.25
C TYR A 127 -7.45 -16.98 -9.45
N SER A 128 -7.89 -18.23 -9.46
CA SER A 128 -8.67 -18.84 -10.55
C SER A 128 -10.18 -18.54 -10.49
N GLU A 129 -10.62 -17.81 -9.45
CA GLU A 129 -11.98 -17.29 -9.26
C GLU A 129 -12.08 -15.80 -9.57
#